data_AF-A0A1Z9IP60-F1
#
_entry.id   AF-A0A1Z9IP60-F1
#
_cell.length_a   1.000
_cell.length_b   1.000
_cell.length_c   1.000
_cell.angle_alpha   90.00
_cell.angle_beta   90.00
_cell.angle_gamma   90.00
#
_symmetry.space_group_name_H-M   'P 1'
#
loop_
_entity.id
_entity.type
_entity.pdbx_description
1 polymer ?
#
loop_
_entity_poly.entity_id
_entity_poly.type
_entity_poly.pdbx_seq_one_letter_code
_entity_poly.pdbx_strand_id
1 'polypeptide(L)'
;AFSAETTLHQWGSYYASYGFIAMTIGINDYFNDDMSDLANSLLDAIEVLKQENNRIESPILNKVDIDNFATSGWSIGGGAAQYAATIDSSLKAVIALNPGLAIQDYENCDNPAYDYYCLVPEHLNHSSPVLIISSEGDIENPTDIDAAIHYNYTPESTSKMLFELEGGNHGTGLNPYSGSGELGEKAIDWLNYHLLDDVDYCDTLLNIPSSATQFYTNLQCQEFFAGDINGDYIINVQDVVLTVNLVMVGEYNSAADLNSDGTIDVLDIVQIINIILN
;
A
#
# COMPACT_ATOMS: atom_id res chain seq x y z
N ALA A 1 0.38 23.51 -5.18
CA ALA A 1 -0.12 23.55 -3.79
C ALA A 1 0.79 22.70 -2.93
N PHE A 2 1.81 23.30 -2.30
CA PHE A 2 2.61 22.61 -1.29
C PHE A 2 2.05 22.90 0.09
N SER A 3 2.07 21.89 0.95
CA SER A 3 1.50 21.94 2.30
C SER A 3 2.56 21.67 3.36
N ALA A 4 2.31 22.15 4.58
CA ALA A 4 3.15 21.82 5.72
C ALA A 4 2.93 20.35 6.16
N GLU A 5 3.90 19.79 6.89
CA GLU A 5 3.79 18.44 7.45
C GLU A 5 2.52 18.22 8.27
N THR A 6 2.08 19.26 8.98
CA THR A 6 0.91 19.24 9.87
C THR A 6 -0.39 18.91 9.12
N THR A 7 -0.44 19.07 7.81
CA THR A 7 -1.60 18.68 6.99
C THR A 7 -1.90 17.18 7.11
N LEU A 8 -0.88 16.33 7.25
CA LEU A 8 -1.03 14.87 7.39
C LEU A 8 -0.88 14.37 8.84
N HIS A 9 -0.94 15.25 9.85
CA HIS A 9 -0.74 14.85 11.25
C HIS A 9 -1.71 13.76 11.74
N GLN A 10 -2.95 13.75 11.22
CA GLN A 10 -3.95 12.73 11.55
C GLN A 10 -3.50 11.36 11.05
N TRP A 11 -2.99 11.29 9.82
CA TRP A 11 -2.41 10.07 9.25
C TRP A 11 -1.18 9.60 10.02
N GLY A 12 -0.27 10.50 10.38
CA GLY A 12 0.89 10.15 11.20
C GLY A 12 0.48 9.50 12.53
N SER A 13 -0.52 10.07 13.20
CA SER A 13 -1.07 9.51 14.45
C SER A 13 -1.83 8.19 14.22
N TYR A 14 -2.55 8.08 13.11
CA TYR A 14 -3.33 6.91 12.74
C TYR A 14 -2.40 5.72 12.47
N TYR A 15 -1.44 5.83 11.55
CA TYR A 15 -0.45 4.77 11.29
C TYR A 15 0.30 4.34 12.56
N ALA A 16 0.70 5.30 13.41
CA ALA A 16 1.36 4.99 14.68
C ALA A 16 0.49 4.17 15.64
N SER A 17 -0.83 4.36 15.60
CA SER A 17 -1.77 3.58 16.42
C SER A 17 -1.91 2.12 15.99
N TYR A 18 -1.49 1.78 14.76
CA TYR A 18 -1.47 0.42 14.21
C TYR A 18 -0.06 -0.22 14.21
N GLY A 19 0.92 0.41 14.87
CA GLY A 19 2.26 -0.16 15.06
C GLY A 19 3.31 0.25 14.03
N PHE A 20 3.01 1.20 13.14
CA PHE A 20 3.98 1.75 12.20
C PHE A 20 4.75 2.93 12.81
N ILE A 21 5.98 3.18 12.32
CA ILE A 21 6.68 4.45 12.55
C ILE A 21 6.32 5.37 11.39
N ALA A 22 5.67 6.50 11.69
CA ALA A 22 5.27 7.48 10.70
C ALA A 22 5.99 8.81 10.90
N MET A 23 6.48 9.39 9.80
CA MET A 23 7.07 10.73 9.75
C MET A 23 6.29 11.56 8.73
N THR A 24 5.69 12.65 9.17
CA THR A 24 5.08 13.65 8.28
C THR A 24 6.15 14.67 7.89
N ILE A 25 6.17 15.04 6.61
CA ILE A 25 7.10 16.04 6.08
C ILE A 25 6.36 17.12 5.30
N GLY A 26 6.98 18.29 5.24
CA GLY A 26 6.68 19.30 4.23
C GLY A 26 7.73 19.25 3.13
N ILE A 27 7.60 20.15 2.16
CA ILE A 27 8.62 20.34 1.13
C ILE A 27 9.87 21.03 1.71
N ASN A 28 11.04 20.69 1.18
CA ASN A 28 12.33 21.20 1.66
C ASN A 28 12.50 22.70 1.39
N ASP A 29 12.24 23.14 0.15
CA ASP A 29 12.30 24.53 -0.29
C ASP A 29 11.04 24.92 -1.07
N TYR A 30 10.07 25.49 -0.35
CA TYR A 30 8.77 25.92 -0.89
C TYR A 30 8.86 26.83 -2.14
N PHE A 31 9.94 27.59 -2.32
CA PHE A 31 10.04 28.56 -3.41
C PHE A 31 10.69 27.99 -4.67
N ASN A 32 11.53 26.96 -4.55
CA ASN A 32 12.33 26.46 -5.66
C ASN A 32 12.03 25.00 -6.01
N ASP A 33 11.45 24.24 -5.08
CA ASP A 33 11.13 22.84 -5.30
C ASP A 33 9.86 22.69 -6.15
N ASP A 34 9.85 21.66 -6.99
CA ASP A 34 8.69 21.24 -7.76
C ASP A 34 8.04 19.95 -7.22
N MET A 35 7.12 19.36 -7.98
CA MET A 35 6.42 18.14 -7.57
C MET A 35 7.34 16.92 -7.48
N SER A 36 8.40 16.87 -8.31
CA SER A 36 9.40 15.81 -8.31
C SER A 36 10.35 15.91 -7.11
N ASP A 37 10.67 17.13 -6.68
CA ASP A 37 11.47 17.36 -5.47
C ASP A 37 10.75 16.91 -4.19
N LEU A 38 9.41 16.94 -4.18
CA LEU A 38 8.65 16.37 -3.07
C LEU A 38 8.82 14.84 -2.98
N ALA A 39 8.99 14.14 -4.11
CA ALA A 39 9.31 12.72 -4.10
C ALA A 39 10.70 12.46 -3.50
N ASN A 40 11.70 13.27 -3.86
CA ASN A 40 13.03 13.22 -3.24
C ASN A 40 12.95 13.52 -1.73
N SER A 41 12.11 14.49 -1.33
CA SER A 41 11.92 14.82 0.09
C SER A 41 11.37 13.63 0.89
N LEU A 42 10.48 12.83 0.31
CA LEU A 42 9.97 11.59 0.92
C LEU A 42 11.07 10.54 1.08
N LEU A 43 11.94 10.38 0.08
CA LEU A 43 13.08 9.45 0.14
C LEU A 43 14.14 9.91 1.16
N ASP A 44 14.42 11.21 1.23
CA ASP A 44 15.31 11.78 2.25
C ASP A 44 14.77 11.55 3.67
N ALA A 45 13.45 11.62 3.87
CA ALA A 45 12.82 11.31 5.15
C ALA A 45 13.03 9.85 5.58
N ILE A 46 13.02 8.91 4.62
CA ILE A 46 13.37 7.50 4.86
C ILE A 46 14.81 7.38 5.34
N GLU A 47 15.75 8.10 4.70
CA GLU A 47 17.15 8.11 5.14
C GLU A 47 17.32 8.71 6.55
N VAL A 48 16.53 9.72 6.90
CA VAL A 48 16.48 10.25 8.28
C VAL A 48 16.00 9.17 9.26
N LEU A 49 14.94 8.42 8.95
CA LEU A 49 14.45 7.33 9.81
C LEU A 49 15.53 6.24 10.01
N LYS A 50 16.26 5.87 8.96
CA LYS A 50 17.39 4.92 9.05
C LYS A 50 18.51 5.44 9.96
N GLN A 51 18.82 6.74 9.90
CA GLN A 51 19.81 7.36 10.78
C GLN A 51 19.32 7.44 12.22
N GLU A 52 18.05 7.79 12.43
CA GLU A 52 17.41 7.84 13.76
C GLU A 52 17.40 6.48 14.44
N ASN A 53 17.28 5.39 13.68
CA ASN A 53 17.38 4.03 14.21
C ASN A 53 18.72 3.76 14.94
N ASN A 54 19.78 4.48 14.57
CA ASN A 54 21.13 4.30 15.12
C ASN A 54 21.54 5.43 16.10
N ARG A 55 20.76 6.50 16.22
CA ARG A 55 21.12 7.65 17.06
C ARG A 55 20.78 7.36 18.51
N ILE A 56 21.79 7.40 19.39
CA ILE A 56 21.70 7.03 20.83
C ILE A 56 20.56 7.74 21.57
N GLU A 57 20.26 8.99 21.23
CA GLU A 57 19.21 9.78 21.87
C GLU A 57 17.87 9.76 21.11
N SER A 58 17.73 8.92 20.10
CA SER A 58 16.50 8.82 19.32
C SER A 58 15.40 8.09 20.10
N PRO A 59 14.16 8.60 20.10
CA PRO A 59 13.01 7.87 20.66
C PRO A 59 12.69 6.57 19.89
N ILE A 60 13.24 6.42 18.68
CA ILE A 60 13.07 5.25 17.79
C ILE A 60 14.37 4.45 17.60
N LEU A 61 15.37 4.62 18.47
CA LEU A 61 16.59 3.82 18.49
C LEU A 61 16.27 2.31 18.49
N ASN A 62 16.81 1.57 17.52
CA ASN A 62 16.59 0.14 17.29
C ASN A 62 15.12 -0.27 17.13
N LYS A 63 14.25 0.62 16.63
CA LYS A 63 12.83 0.33 16.38
C LYS A 63 12.44 0.33 14.91
N VAL A 64 13.29 0.85 14.03
CA VAL A 64 13.00 0.93 12.59
C VAL A 64 13.49 -0.34 11.92
N ASP A 65 12.59 -1.01 11.21
CA ASP A 65 12.97 -1.96 10.18
C ASP A 65 13.52 -1.17 8.99
N ILE A 66 14.82 -1.28 8.74
CA ILE A 66 15.53 -0.44 7.77
C ILE A 66 15.40 -0.95 6.32
N ASP A 67 14.74 -2.08 6.10
CA ASP A 67 14.57 -2.69 4.78
C ASP A 67 13.14 -2.55 4.24
N ASN A 68 12.18 -2.12 5.08
CA ASN A 68 10.76 -2.06 4.75
C ASN A 68 10.20 -0.64 4.95
N PHE A 69 10.07 0.10 3.84
CA PHE A 69 9.49 1.45 3.82
C PHE A 69 8.34 1.59 2.83
N ALA A 70 7.42 2.49 3.15
CA ALA A 70 6.31 2.89 2.29
C ALA A 70 6.23 4.43 2.23
N THR A 71 5.70 4.95 1.13
CA THR A 71 5.41 6.38 0.97
C THR A 71 3.91 6.63 0.96
N SER A 72 3.49 7.76 1.52
CA SER A 72 2.10 8.20 1.49
C SER A 72 2.02 9.70 1.36
N GLY A 73 1.01 10.19 0.63
CA GLY A 73 0.79 11.63 0.51
C GLY A 73 -0.57 11.98 -0.04
N TRP A 74 -0.91 13.27 0.04
CA TRP A 74 -2.19 13.82 -0.41
C TRP A 74 -2.01 14.84 -1.54
N SER A 75 -2.93 14.85 -2.52
CA SER A 75 -2.90 15.76 -3.66
C SER A 75 -1.59 15.62 -4.44
N ILE A 76 -0.86 16.71 -4.66
CA ILE A 76 0.51 16.69 -5.21
C ILE A 76 1.42 15.74 -4.43
N GLY A 77 1.27 15.66 -3.10
CA GLY A 77 2.02 14.71 -2.27
C GLY A 77 1.66 13.26 -2.54
N GLY A 78 0.42 12.97 -2.93
CA GLY A 78 -0.01 11.62 -3.31
C GLY A 78 0.61 11.19 -4.63
N GLY A 79 0.62 12.11 -5.61
CA GLY A 79 1.31 11.90 -6.87
C GLY A 79 2.82 11.75 -6.69
N ALA A 80 3.44 12.62 -5.87
CA ALA A 80 4.86 12.56 -5.56
C ALA A 80 5.24 11.30 -4.77
N ALA A 81 4.38 10.81 -3.88
CA ALA A 81 4.58 9.53 -3.18
C ALA A 81 4.65 8.36 -4.16
N GLN A 82 3.83 8.38 -5.21
CA GLN A 82 3.90 7.39 -6.28
C GLN A 82 5.11 7.59 -7.19
N TYR A 83 5.45 8.84 -7.54
CA TYR A 83 6.65 9.17 -8.30
C TYR A 83 7.93 8.73 -7.57
N ALA A 84 7.96 8.77 -6.24
CA ALA A 84 9.10 8.25 -5.46
C ALA A 84 9.38 6.76 -5.75
N ALA A 85 8.36 5.97 -6.06
CA ALA A 85 8.53 4.56 -6.43
C ALA A 85 9.17 4.35 -7.81
N THR A 86 9.12 5.34 -8.70
CA THR A 86 9.88 5.27 -9.97
C THR A 86 11.36 5.60 -9.76
N ILE A 87 11.69 6.30 -8.68
CA ILE A 87 13.06 6.67 -8.31
C ILE A 87 13.71 5.54 -7.48
N ASP A 88 12.99 5.01 -6.49
CA ASP A 88 13.46 3.97 -5.58
C ASP A 88 12.53 2.75 -5.59
N SER A 89 12.96 1.69 -6.27
CA SER A 89 12.22 0.43 -6.37
C SER A 89 12.28 -0.43 -5.10
N SER A 90 12.98 0.00 -4.04
CA SER A 90 13.01 -0.70 -2.75
C SER A 90 11.76 -0.43 -1.90
N LEU A 91 10.98 0.60 -2.23
CA LEU A 91 9.70 0.89 -1.58
C LEU A 91 8.75 -0.31 -1.71
N LYS A 92 8.18 -0.71 -0.58
CA LYS A 92 7.32 -1.89 -0.47
C LYS A 92 5.84 -1.59 -0.70
N ALA A 93 5.42 -0.35 -0.47
CA ALA A 93 4.06 0.09 -0.71
C ALA A 93 3.98 1.62 -0.92
N VAL A 94 2.94 2.05 -1.63
CA VAL A 94 2.57 3.45 -1.84
C VAL A 94 1.10 3.65 -1.49
N ILE A 95 0.77 4.74 -0.78
CA ILE A 95 -0.62 5.18 -0.53
C ILE A 95 -0.81 6.61 -1.08
N ALA A 96 -1.51 6.73 -2.19
CA ALA A 96 -1.76 7.99 -2.88
C ALA A 96 -3.20 8.49 -2.59
N LEU A 97 -3.33 9.59 -1.85
CA LEU A 97 -4.62 10.13 -1.39
C LEU A 97 -5.04 11.33 -2.27
N ASN A 98 -6.18 11.24 -2.96
CA ASN A 98 -6.65 12.22 -3.94
C ASN A 98 -5.52 12.74 -4.85
N PRO A 99 -4.72 11.85 -5.47
CA PRO A 99 -3.45 12.24 -6.05
C PRO A 99 -3.64 13.17 -7.24
N GLY A 100 -2.67 14.06 -7.43
CA GLY A 100 -2.47 14.81 -8.66
C GLY A 100 -0.98 14.93 -8.91
N LEU A 101 -0.56 14.94 -10.18
CA LEU A 101 0.85 15.01 -10.52
C LEU A 101 1.06 15.64 -11.90
N ALA A 102 2.11 16.45 -12.01
CA ALA A 102 2.70 16.81 -13.27
C ALA A 102 4.21 16.92 -13.08
N ILE A 103 4.98 16.30 -13.98
CA ILE A 103 6.44 16.30 -13.98
C ILE A 103 6.91 17.15 -15.14
N GLN A 104 7.90 18.01 -14.90
CA GLN A 104 8.57 18.73 -15.98
C GLN A 104 9.47 17.75 -16.75
N ASP A 105 9.16 17.53 -18.02
CA ASP A 105 9.89 16.58 -18.85
C ASP A 105 10.01 17.11 -20.29
N TYR A 106 11.24 17.48 -20.67
CA TYR A 106 11.54 18.03 -22.00
C TYR A 106 11.64 16.96 -23.09
N GLU A 107 11.65 15.67 -22.73
CA GLU A 107 11.72 14.56 -23.67
C GLU A 107 10.33 14.01 -24.01
N ASN A 108 9.44 13.91 -23.01
CA ASN A 108 8.13 13.27 -23.18
C ASN A 108 6.94 14.24 -23.15
N CYS A 109 7.11 15.48 -22.68
CA CYS A 109 6.06 16.50 -22.72
C CYS A 109 6.27 17.47 -23.89
N ASP A 110 5.22 17.76 -24.66
CA ASP A 110 5.32 18.54 -25.91
C ASP A 110 4.80 19.98 -25.79
N ASN A 111 4.34 20.41 -24.61
CA ASN A 111 3.64 21.69 -24.46
C ASN A 111 4.48 22.76 -23.73
N PRO A 112 5.16 23.66 -24.46
CA PRO A 112 5.93 24.75 -23.86
C PRO A 112 5.06 25.79 -23.12
N ALA A 113 3.74 25.83 -23.36
CA ALA A 113 2.86 26.78 -22.67
C ALA A 113 2.63 26.41 -21.19
N TYR A 114 2.92 25.16 -20.82
CA TYR A 114 2.90 24.66 -19.45
C TYR A 114 4.31 24.35 -18.94
N ASP A 115 5.34 25.02 -19.48
CA ASP A 115 6.75 24.78 -19.14
C ASP A 115 7.13 23.28 -19.18
N TYR A 116 6.54 22.55 -20.13
CA TYR A 116 6.74 21.10 -20.33
C TYR A 116 6.36 20.24 -19.11
N TYR A 117 5.47 20.72 -18.24
CA TYR A 117 4.82 19.89 -17.24
C TYR A 117 3.71 19.05 -17.85
N CYS A 118 3.76 17.74 -17.65
CA CYS A 118 2.68 16.82 -17.98
C CYS A 118 2.74 15.56 -17.11
N LEU A 119 1.76 14.67 -17.27
CA LEU A 119 1.81 13.32 -16.70
C LEU A 119 1.71 12.33 -17.85
N VAL A 120 2.71 11.47 -18.01
CA VAL A 120 2.75 10.39 -19.00
C VAL A 120 3.05 9.04 -18.34
N PRO A 121 2.79 7.90 -19.00
CA PRO A 121 3.01 6.57 -18.40
C PRO A 121 4.42 6.36 -17.85
N GLU A 122 5.44 6.92 -18.50
CA GLU A 122 6.85 6.84 -18.08
C GLU A 122 7.07 7.40 -16.68
N HIS A 123 6.28 8.41 -16.26
CA HIS A 123 6.37 9.02 -14.94
C HIS A 123 5.74 8.17 -13.84
N LEU A 124 5.01 7.10 -14.14
CA LEU A 124 4.40 6.21 -13.14
C LEU A 124 4.78 4.74 -13.36
N ASN A 125 5.87 4.49 -14.10
CA ASN A 125 6.39 3.16 -14.36
C ASN A 125 7.28 2.67 -13.21
N HIS A 126 6.68 2.00 -12.22
CA HIS A 126 7.36 1.41 -11.07
C HIS A 126 6.80 0.03 -10.72
N SER A 127 7.53 -0.74 -9.90
CA SER A 127 7.12 -2.08 -9.43
C SER A 127 6.53 -2.10 -8.01
N SER A 128 6.58 -1.00 -7.27
CA SER A 128 6.05 -0.94 -5.90
C SER A 128 4.52 -0.95 -5.88
N PRO A 129 3.86 -1.79 -5.07
CA PRO A 129 2.41 -1.82 -4.93
C PRO A 129 1.81 -0.45 -4.57
N VAL A 130 0.76 -0.02 -5.26
CA VAL A 130 0.10 1.28 -5.03
C VAL A 130 -1.39 1.16 -4.69
N LEU A 131 -1.79 1.74 -3.56
CA LEU A 131 -3.18 2.03 -3.22
C LEU A 131 -3.47 3.48 -3.57
N ILE A 132 -4.43 3.69 -4.47
CA ILE A 132 -4.93 5.00 -4.88
C ILE A 132 -6.30 5.19 -4.23
N ILE A 133 -6.45 6.24 -3.46
CA ILE A 133 -7.71 6.64 -2.84
C ILE A 133 -8.16 7.96 -3.45
N SER A 134 -9.43 8.05 -3.83
CA SER A 134 -10.01 9.26 -4.42
C SER A 134 -11.39 9.54 -3.81
N SER A 135 -12.04 10.62 -4.23
CA SER A 135 -13.37 10.99 -3.73
C SER A 135 -14.21 11.54 -4.87
N GLU A 136 -15.44 11.06 -4.99
CA GLU A 136 -16.37 11.41 -6.07
C GLU A 136 -16.58 12.94 -6.22
N GLY A 137 -16.60 13.66 -5.09
CA GLY A 137 -16.79 15.10 -5.06
C GLY A 137 -15.51 15.94 -5.22
N ASP A 138 -14.37 15.33 -5.56
CA ASP A 138 -13.12 16.05 -5.80
C ASP A 138 -13.19 16.85 -7.11
N ILE A 139 -13.02 18.17 -7.01
CA ILE A 139 -13.00 19.10 -8.15
C ILE A 139 -11.61 19.64 -8.45
N GLU A 140 -10.64 19.41 -7.56
CA GLU A 140 -9.26 19.86 -7.72
C GLU A 140 -8.46 18.79 -8.47
N ASN A 141 -8.58 17.53 -8.02
CA ASN A 141 -8.02 16.35 -8.67
C ASN A 141 -9.13 15.30 -8.94
N PRO A 142 -10.07 15.55 -9.86
CA PRO A 142 -11.22 14.68 -10.08
C PRO A 142 -10.80 13.26 -10.49
N THR A 143 -11.49 12.25 -9.98
CA THR A 143 -11.14 10.83 -10.16
C THR A 143 -10.91 10.45 -11.62
N ASP A 144 -11.84 10.78 -12.52
CA ASP A 144 -11.78 10.41 -13.94
C ASP A 144 -10.56 10.96 -14.70
N ILE A 145 -9.96 12.05 -14.20
CA ILE A 145 -8.86 12.75 -14.88
C ILE A 145 -7.55 12.72 -14.11
N ASP A 146 -7.55 12.35 -12.83
CA ASP A 146 -6.33 12.24 -12.02
C ASP A 146 -6.16 10.82 -11.48
N ALA A 147 -6.95 10.41 -10.48
CA ALA A 147 -6.78 9.09 -9.84
C ALA A 147 -6.90 7.90 -10.82
N ALA A 148 -7.79 8.00 -11.80
CA ALA A 148 -7.91 7.03 -12.88
C ALA A 148 -6.70 7.05 -13.83
N ILE A 149 -6.08 8.21 -14.08
CA ILE A 149 -4.83 8.30 -14.84
C ILE A 149 -3.70 7.63 -14.05
N HIS A 150 -3.57 7.93 -12.76
CA HIS A 150 -2.61 7.26 -11.88
C HIS A 150 -2.76 5.73 -11.94
N TYR A 151 -3.99 5.23 -11.84
CA TYR A 151 -4.27 3.79 -11.94
C TYR A 151 -3.93 3.21 -13.31
N ASN A 152 -4.31 3.88 -14.40
CA ASN A 152 -4.12 3.39 -15.76
C ASN A 152 -2.66 3.43 -16.23
N TYR A 153 -1.90 4.43 -15.79
CA TYR A 153 -0.49 4.58 -16.15
C TYR A 153 0.44 3.70 -15.32
N THR A 154 0.00 3.27 -14.13
CA THR A 154 0.72 2.25 -13.35
C THR A 154 0.74 0.91 -14.13
N PRO A 155 1.90 0.26 -14.31
CA PRO A 155 2.00 -0.99 -15.05
C PRO A 155 1.07 -2.10 -14.51
N GLU A 156 0.50 -2.91 -15.40
CA GLU A 156 -0.33 -4.07 -15.00
C GLU A 156 0.46 -5.14 -14.24
N SER A 157 1.78 -5.16 -14.36
CA SER A 157 2.66 -6.04 -13.57
C SER A 157 2.81 -5.60 -12.11
N THR A 158 2.31 -4.42 -11.77
CA THR A 158 2.41 -3.82 -10.43
C THR A 158 1.06 -3.96 -9.74
N SER A 159 1.05 -4.50 -8.53
CA SER A 159 -0.17 -4.57 -7.71
C SER A 159 -0.72 -3.17 -7.48
N LYS A 160 -1.96 -2.93 -7.90
CA LYS A 160 -2.59 -1.62 -7.82
C LYS A 160 -4.06 -1.72 -7.49
N MET A 161 -4.53 -0.79 -6.66
CA MET A 161 -5.93 -0.67 -6.26
C MET A 161 -6.35 0.80 -6.36
N LEU A 162 -7.55 1.04 -6.89
CA LEU A 162 -8.24 2.33 -6.86
C LEU A 162 -9.52 2.18 -6.05
N PHE A 163 -9.64 2.95 -4.97
CA PHE A 163 -10.82 3.07 -4.14
C PHE A 163 -11.32 4.52 -4.19
N GLU A 164 -12.44 4.75 -4.88
CA GLU A 164 -13.13 6.03 -4.89
C GLU A 164 -14.24 6.05 -3.82
N LEU A 165 -14.11 6.95 -2.85
CA LEU A 165 -15.14 7.18 -1.85
C LEU A 165 -16.39 7.84 -2.46
N GLU A 166 -17.56 7.34 -2.09
CA GLU A 166 -18.87 7.96 -2.38
C GLU A 166 -18.93 9.36 -1.73
N GLY A 167 -19.30 10.36 -2.53
CA GLY A 167 -19.29 11.76 -2.13
C GLY A 167 -17.89 12.30 -1.80
N GLY A 168 -17.80 13.05 -0.68
CA GLY A 168 -16.56 13.70 -0.27
C GLY A 168 -16.16 14.94 -1.08
N ASN A 169 -14.91 15.36 -0.93
CA ASN A 169 -14.26 16.44 -1.67
C ASN A 169 -12.73 16.22 -1.67
N HIS A 170 -11.96 17.16 -2.24
CA HIS A 170 -10.50 17.04 -2.32
C HIS A 170 -9.81 16.75 -0.96
N GLY A 171 -10.32 17.34 0.13
CA GLY A 171 -9.78 17.16 1.47
C GLY A 171 -10.23 15.88 2.18
N THR A 172 -11.12 15.06 1.58
CA THR A 172 -11.61 13.83 2.21
C THR A 172 -10.48 12.84 2.50
N GLY A 173 -9.49 12.74 1.61
CA GLY A 173 -8.31 11.91 1.80
C GLY A 173 -7.41 12.31 2.97
N LEU A 174 -7.54 13.52 3.53
CA LEU A 174 -6.75 13.96 4.70
C LEU A 174 -7.18 13.30 6.01
N ASN A 175 -8.40 12.76 6.06
CA ASN A 175 -8.95 12.16 7.25
C ASN A 175 -9.00 10.63 7.11
N PRO A 176 -8.18 9.86 7.84
CA PRO A 176 -8.20 8.39 7.79
C PRO A 176 -9.55 7.79 8.23
N TYR A 177 -10.37 8.55 8.96
CA TYR A 177 -11.70 8.11 9.41
C TYR A 177 -12.83 8.38 8.40
N SER A 178 -12.50 8.88 7.20
CA SER A 178 -13.46 9.05 6.11
C SER A 178 -14.04 7.71 5.65
N GLY A 179 -15.23 7.73 5.02
CA GLY A 179 -15.90 6.50 4.59
C GLY A 179 -16.31 5.58 5.77
N SER A 180 -16.69 6.17 6.91
CA SER A 180 -16.94 5.44 8.16
C SER A 180 -15.71 4.70 8.73
N GLY A 181 -14.49 5.07 8.33
CA GLY A 181 -13.24 4.43 8.76
C GLY A 181 -12.62 3.53 7.70
N GLU A 182 -13.40 3.10 6.69
CA GLU A 182 -12.95 2.14 5.69
C GLU A 182 -11.76 2.67 4.85
N LEU A 183 -11.62 3.99 4.70
CA LEU A 183 -10.47 4.60 4.04
C LEU A 183 -9.16 4.24 4.76
N GLY A 184 -9.12 4.46 6.07
CA GLY A 184 -7.95 4.18 6.90
C GLY A 184 -7.72 2.69 7.05
N GLU A 185 -8.78 1.91 7.24
CA GLU A 185 -8.73 0.45 7.34
C GLU A 185 -8.10 -0.15 6.07
N LYS A 186 -8.54 0.28 4.88
CA LYS A 186 -7.96 -0.21 3.61
C LYS A 186 -6.49 0.15 3.46
N ALA A 187 -6.08 1.33 3.93
CA ALA A 187 -4.68 1.74 3.94
C ALA A 187 -3.83 0.87 4.90
N ILE A 188 -4.35 0.51 6.08
CA ILE A 188 -3.67 -0.38 7.02
C ILE A 188 -3.57 -1.79 6.46
N ASP A 189 -4.64 -2.34 5.89
CA ASP A 189 -4.62 -3.66 5.25
C ASP A 189 -3.58 -3.71 4.12
N TRP A 190 -3.46 -2.63 3.34
CA TRP A 190 -2.48 -2.51 2.26
C TRP A 190 -1.05 -2.55 2.79
N LEU A 191 -0.77 -1.84 3.89
CA LEU A 191 0.53 -1.87 4.54
C LEU A 191 0.82 -3.22 5.19
N ASN A 192 -0.13 -3.83 5.90
CA ASN A 192 0.10 -5.15 6.48
C ASN A 192 0.45 -6.18 5.41
N TYR A 193 -0.30 -6.21 4.31
CA TYR A 193 -0.03 -7.16 3.23
C TYR A 193 1.30 -6.89 2.51
N HIS A 194 1.57 -5.66 2.08
CA HIS A 194 2.72 -5.37 1.20
C HIS A 194 3.98 -4.92 1.93
N LEU A 195 3.86 -4.23 3.07
CA LEU A 195 5.01 -3.73 3.83
C LEU A 195 5.48 -4.75 4.88
N LEU A 196 4.56 -5.52 5.46
CA LEU A 196 4.87 -6.52 6.50
C LEU A 196 4.80 -7.98 5.98
N ASP A 197 4.51 -8.17 4.69
CA ASP A 197 4.34 -9.48 4.05
C ASP A 197 3.28 -10.37 4.76
N ASP A 198 2.25 -9.76 5.37
CA ASP A 198 1.20 -10.46 6.09
C ASP A 198 0.08 -10.92 5.14
N VAL A 199 0.21 -12.15 4.64
CA VAL A 199 -0.66 -12.74 3.62
C VAL A 199 -2.13 -12.88 4.05
N ASP A 200 -2.41 -12.88 5.36
CA ASP A 200 -3.78 -13.01 5.89
C ASP A 200 -4.66 -11.80 5.52
N TYR A 201 -4.05 -10.66 5.15
CA TYR A 201 -4.76 -9.45 4.72
C TYR A 201 -5.19 -9.45 3.26
N CYS A 202 -4.75 -10.43 2.45
CA CYS A 202 -5.04 -10.41 1.01
C CYS A 202 -6.56 -10.45 0.72
N ASP A 203 -7.29 -11.40 1.30
CA ASP A 203 -8.75 -11.51 1.08
C ASP A 203 -9.48 -10.26 1.59
N THR A 204 -9.03 -9.70 2.72
CA THR A 204 -9.59 -8.46 3.28
C THR A 204 -9.40 -7.27 2.34
N LEU A 205 -8.27 -7.22 1.62
CA LEU A 205 -8.04 -6.20 0.60
C LEU A 205 -9.04 -6.27 -0.55
N LEU A 206 -9.47 -7.48 -0.95
CA LEU A 206 -10.45 -7.68 -2.03
C LEU A 206 -11.90 -7.32 -1.63
N ASN A 207 -12.19 -7.20 -0.33
CA ASN A 207 -13.51 -6.75 0.12
C ASN A 207 -13.75 -5.30 -0.30
N ILE A 208 -14.79 -5.08 -1.11
CA ILE A 208 -15.21 -3.77 -1.58
C ILE A 208 -15.80 -2.98 -0.40
N PRO A 209 -15.23 -1.82 -0.04
CA PRO A 209 -15.77 -0.97 1.01
C PRO A 209 -17.22 -0.54 0.73
N SER A 210 -18.05 -0.47 1.77
CA SER A 210 -19.44 -0.02 1.63
C SER A 210 -19.56 1.46 1.26
N SER A 211 -18.52 2.25 1.55
CA SER A 211 -18.37 3.65 1.16
C SER A 211 -17.76 3.85 -0.23
N ALA A 212 -17.55 2.79 -1.02
CA ALA A 212 -17.00 2.92 -2.37
C ALA A 212 -18.09 3.21 -3.40
N THR A 213 -17.86 4.24 -4.23
CA THR A 213 -18.62 4.43 -5.49
C THR A 213 -17.94 3.69 -6.65
N GLN A 214 -16.60 3.64 -6.64
CA GLN A 214 -15.80 2.82 -7.57
C GLN A 214 -14.70 2.08 -6.81
N PHE A 215 -14.44 0.85 -7.26
CA PHE A 215 -13.37 0.01 -6.71
C PHE A 215 -12.78 -0.85 -7.83
N TYR A 216 -11.49 -0.69 -8.09
CA TYR A 216 -10.75 -1.45 -9.09
C TYR A 216 -9.46 -1.98 -8.49
N THR A 217 -9.09 -3.20 -8.83
CA THR A 217 -7.82 -3.78 -8.39
C THR A 217 -7.36 -4.83 -9.38
N ASN A 218 -6.05 -4.94 -9.59
CA ASN A 218 -5.45 -6.10 -10.24
C ASN A 218 -4.81 -7.06 -9.23
N LEU A 219 -4.96 -6.78 -7.92
CA LEU A 219 -4.53 -7.68 -6.87
C LEU A 219 -5.26 -9.01 -7.04
N GLN A 220 -4.48 -10.06 -7.20
CA GLN A 220 -4.97 -11.43 -7.20
C GLN A 220 -4.43 -12.07 -5.93
N CYS A 221 -5.35 -12.39 -5.03
CA CYS A 221 -5.02 -13.22 -3.90
C CYS A 221 -4.97 -14.65 -4.40
N GLN A 222 -3.86 -15.30 -4.06
CA GLN A 222 -3.71 -16.72 -4.28
C GLN A 222 -4.88 -17.41 -3.55
N GLU A 223 -5.69 -18.23 -4.24
CA GLU A 223 -6.76 -18.97 -3.55
C GLU A 223 -6.09 -19.79 -2.44
N PHE A 224 -6.33 -19.39 -1.20
CA PHE A 224 -5.87 -20.11 -0.04
C PHE A 224 -6.74 -21.34 0.11
N PHE A 225 -6.33 -22.45 -0.50
CA PHE A 225 -7.00 -23.71 -0.27
C PHE A 225 -6.61 -24.20 1.11
N ALA A 226 -7.55 -24.13 2.04
CA ALA A 226 -7.39 -24.78 3.33
C ALA A 226 -7.06 -26.27 3.10
N GLY A 227 -5.83 -26.66 3.44
CA GLY A 227 -5.25 -27.98 3.18
C GLY A 227 -4.17 -28.04 2.10
N ASP A 228 -3.87 -26.95 1.40
CA ASP A 228 -2.73 -26.81 0.47
C ASP A 228 -1.55 -26.15 1.20
N ILE A 229 -0.61 -26.97 1.67
CA ILE A 229 0.46 -26.52 2.57
C ILE A 229 1.69 -26.04 1.80
N ASN A 230 1.88 -26.52 0.55
CA ASN A 230 2.99 -26.10 -0.29
C ASN A 230 2.63 -24.98 -1.29
N GLY A 231 1.35 -24.58 -1.36
CA GLY A 231 0.86 -23.52 -2.22
C GLY A 231 0.89 -23.87 -3.70
N ASP A 232 0.83 -25.17 -4.04
CA ASP A 232 0.85 -25.65 -5.43
C ASP A 232 -0.54 -25.77 -6.07
N TYR A 233 -1.58 -25.39 -5.32
CA TYR A 233 -3.00 -25.42 -5.67
C TYR A 233 -3.60 -26.82 -5.81
N ILE A 234 -2.93 -27.85 -5.29
CA ILE A 234 -3.38 -29.24 -5.36
C ILE A 234 -3.30 -29.86 -3.98
N ILE A 235 -4.44 -29.96 -3.27
CA ILE A 235 -4.51 -30.71 -2.02
C ILE A 235 -4.28 -32.20 -2.30
N ASN A 236 -3.14 -32.72 -1.88
CA ASN A 236 -2.74 -34.09 -2.09
C ASN A 236 -1.93 -34.65 -0.90
N VAL A 237 -1.38 -35.86 -1.05
CA VAL A 237 -0.64 -36.52 0.03
C VAL A 237 0.60 -35.76 0.48
N GLN A 238 1.16 -34.91 -0.39
CA GLN A 238 2.30 -34.05 -0.05
C GLN A 238 1.93 -33.05 1.04
N ASP A 239 0.71 -32.51 1.01
CA ASP A 239 0.18 -31.58 2.02
C ASP A 239 0.00 -32.27 3.37
N VAL A 240 -0.52 -33.50 3.37
CA VAL A 240 -0.60 -34.33 4.58
C VAL A 240 0.77 -34.51 5.22
N VAL A 241 1.81 -34.77 4.42
CA VAL A 241 3.19 -34.92 4.92
C VAL A 241 3.71 -33.62 5.52
N LEU A 242 3.38 -32.48 4.92
CA LEU A 242 3.78 -31.16 5.40
C LEU A 242 3.04 -30.78 6.70
N THR A 243 1.74 -31.04 6.80
CA THR A 243 0.97 -30.86 8.05
C THR A 243 1.52 -31.74 9.16
N VAL A 244 1.86 -33.00 8.89
CA VAL A 244 2.53 -33.87 9.88
C VAL A 244 3.85 -33.27 10.34
N ASN A 245 4.63 -32.68 9.43
CA ASN A 245 5.88 -32.01 9.80
C ASN A 245 5.61 -30.81 10.72
N LEU A 246 4.62 -29.97 10.40
CA LEU A 246 4.20 -28.83 11.22
C LEU A 246 3.81 -29.26 12.64
N VAL A 247 3.02 -30.34 12.78
CA VAL A 247 2.68 -30.94 14.09
C VAL A 247 3.93 -31.37 14.86
N MET A 248 4.91 -31.94 14.17
CA MET A 248 6.14 -32.46 14.80
C MET A 248 7.09 -31.34 15.26
N VAL A 249 7.14 -30.22 14.53
CA VAL A 249 7.99 -29.07 14.88
C VAL A 249 7.29 -28.04 15.77
N GLY A 250 5.95 -28.10 15.86
CA GLY A 250 5.14 -27.15 16.62
C GLY A 250 5.06 -25.78 15.97
N GLU A 251 5.20 -25.70 14.64
CA GLU A 251 5.03 -24.47 13.86
C GLU A 251 3.58 -24.34 13.42
N TYR A 252 3.06 -23.12 13.50
CA TYR A 252 1.71 -22.80 13.04
C TYR A 252 1.71 -22.40 11.56
N ASN A 253 0.67 -22.83 10.86
CA ASN A 253 0.37 -22.50 9.48
C ASN A 253 -1.15 -22.50 9.33
N SER A 254 -1.72 -21.38 8.89
CA SER A 254 -3.16 -21.20 8.75
C SER A 254 -3.80 -22.13 7.71
N ALA A 255 -3.06 -22.61 6.71
CA ALA A 255 -3.56 -23.55 5.70
C ALA A 255 -3.71 -24.96 6.29
N ALA A 256 -3.02 -25.22 7.40
CA ALA A 256 -3.01 -26.52 8.07
C ALA A 256 -3.97 -26.60 9.25
N ASP A 257 -4.56 -25.49 9.71
CA ASP A 257 -5.59 -25.45 10.78
C ASP A 257 -6.99 -25.43 10.14
N LEU A 258 -7.48 -26.62 9.78
CA LEU A 258 -8.70 -26.74 9.00
C LEU A 258 -9.97 -26.55 9.84
N ASN A 259 -9.87 -26.76 11.15
CA ASN A 259 -10.98 -26.59 12.07
C ASN A 259 -11.00 -25.20 12.74
N SER A 260 -9.95 -24.40 12.53
CA SER A 260 -9.75 -23.04 13.04
C SER A 260 -9.78 -22.95 14.57
N ASP A 261 -9.24 -23.97 15.27
CA ASP A 261 -9.15 -23.99 16.73
C ASP A 261 -7.84 -23.40 17.27
N GLY A 262 -6.96 -22.95 16.36
CA GLY A 262 -5.67 -22.34 16.67
C GLY A 262 -4.58 -23.37 16.99
N THR A 263 -4.83 -24.65 16.76
CA THR A 263 -3.85 -25.73 16.92
C THR A 263 -3.82 -26.63 15.69
N ILE A 264 -2.62 -26.99 15.23
CA ILE A 264 -2.47 -28.00 14.18
C ILE A 264 -2.28 -29.35 14.86
N ASP A 265 -3.21 -30.27 14.66
CA ASP A 265 -3.13 -31.62 15.19
C ASP A 265 -3.65 -32.72 14.23
N VAL A 266 -3.92 -33.90 14.78
CA VAL A 266 -4.40 -35.04 13.98
C VAL A 266 -5.79 -34.80 13.37
N LEU A 267 -6.59 -33.91 13.94
CA LEU A 267 -7.90 -33.55 13.44
C LEU A 267 -7.79 -32.84 12.09
N ASP A 268 -6.83 -31.92 11.93
CA ASP A 268 -6.61 -31.23 10.66
C ASP A 268 -6.09 -32.18 9.58
N ILE A 269 -5.17 -33.06 9.95
CA ILE A 269 -4.67 -34.11 9.05
C ILE A 269 -5.82 -34.97 8.50
N VAL A 270 -6.76 -35.36 9.38
CA VAL A 270 -7.94 -36.14 8.97
C VAL A 270 -8.83 -35.34 8.03
N GLN A 271 -8.97 -34.02 8.24
CA GLN A 271 -9.75 -33.16 7.36
C GLN A 271 -9.10 -33.03 5.97
N ILE A 272 -7.77 -32.86 5.89
CA ILE A 272 -7.03 -32.86 4.61
C ILE A 272 -7.23 -34.19 3.87
N ILE A 273 -7.12 -35.33 4.57
CA ILE A 273 -7.38 -36.65 3.98
C ILE A 273 -8.82 -36.75 3.47
N ASN A 274 -9.80 -36.22 4.19
CA ASN A 274 -11.19 -36.22 3.73
C ASN A 274 -11.39 -35.34 2.48
N ILE A 275 -10.63 -34.26 2.32
CA ILE A 275 -10.64 -33.45 1.10
C ILE A 275 -10.06 -34.26 -0.07
N ILE A 276 -8.95 -34.97 0.13
CA ILE A 276 -8.30 -35.78 -0.92
C ILE A 276 -9.18 -36.96 -1.40
N LEU A 277 -10.00 -37.51 -0.50
CA LEU A 277 -10.80 -38.71 -0.78
C LEU A 277 -12.18 -38.43 -1.42
N ASN A 278 -12.64 -37.17 -1.44
CA ASN A 278 -13.95 -36.77 -1.98
C ASN A 278 -13.82 -36.00 -3.28
#